data_AF-A0A1X9LLS5-F1
#
_entry.id   AF-A0A1X9LLS5-F1
#
_cell.length_a   1.000
_cell.length_b   1.000
_cell.length_c   1.000
_cell.angle_alpha   90.00
_cell.angle_beta   90.00
_cell.angle_gamma   90.00
#
_symmetry.space_group_name_H-M   'P 1'
#
loop_
_entity.id
_entity.type
_entity.pdbx_description
1 polymer ?
#
loop_
_entity_poly.entity_id
_entity_poly.type
_entity_poly.pdbx_seq_one_letter_code
_entity_poly.pdbx_strand_id
1 'polypeptide(L)'
;MTVIDSSAPELAERTGQSLVSWRCAQAGLWVATGDDGRPLGIVSERWRDGFVTTSVTGANLGRFDSVDAARRALEQSVERAARRR
;
A
#
# COMPACT_ATOMS: atom_id res chain seq x y z
N MET A 1 -26.20 29.70 23.78
CA MET A 1 -25.74 29.98 22.40
C MET A 1 -24.26 29.66 22.37
N THR A 2 -23.94 28.43 21.99
CA THR A 2 -22.56 27.98 21.75
C THR A 2 -22.67 27.00 20.58
N VAL A 3 -22.27 27.48 19.41
CA VAL A 3 -22.23 26.76 18.15
C VAL A 3 -21.05 25.80 18.24
N ILE A 4 -21.32 24.49 18.24
CA ILE A 4 -20.30 23.48 18.00
C ILE A 4 -20.33 23.21 16.51
N ASP A 5 -19.62 24.05 15.76
CA ASP A 5 -19.14 23.66 14.44
C ASP A 5 -17.72 23.16 14.63
N SER A 6 -17.52 21.86 14.45
CA SER A 6 -16.22 21.23 14.22
C SER A 6 -16.45 19.89 13.55
N SER A 7 -16.78 20.00 12.27
CA SER A 7 -16.18 19.21 11.19
C SER A 7 -15.97 17.72 11.47
N ALA A 8 -16.94 16.93 11.04
CA ALA A 8 -16.78 15.50 10.81
C ALA A 8 -15.60 15.21 9.87
N PRO A 9 -14.83 14.15 10.15
CA PRO A 9 -14.20 13.36 9.10
C PRO A 9 -14.63 11.89 9.15
N GLU A 10 -15.86 11.56 9.57
CA GLU A 10 -16.36 10.16 9.52
C GLU A 10 -16.93 9.76 8.14
N LEU A 11 -16.68 10.56 7.10
CA LEU A 11 -17.03 10.26 5.71
C LEU A 11 -15.85 9.68 4.89
N ALA A 12 -14.73 9.34 5.54
CA ALA A 12 -13.60 8.66 4.88
C ALA A 12 -13.72 7.13 4.89
N GLU A 13 -14.65 6.53 5.63
CA GLU A 13 -14.71 5.07 5.84
C GLU A 13 -15.66 4.31 4.89
N ARG A 14 -16.00 4.89 3.73
CA ARG A 14 -16.76 4.20 2.67
C ARG A 14 -16.15 4.40 1.28
N THR A 15 -14.95 3.88 1.05
CA THR A 15 -14.47 3.63 -0.34
C THR A 15 -13.52 2.45 -0.41
N GLY A 16 -14.04 1.30 -0.87
CA GLY A 16 -13.26 0.14 -1.31
C GLY A 16 -12.61 -0.65 -0.18
N GLN A 17 -13.05 -1.89 0.03
CA GLN A 17 -12.18 -2.87 0.69
C GLN A 17 -10.90 -2.96 -0.15
N SER A 18 -9.82 -2.34 0.33
CA SER A 18 -8.52 -2.48 -0.30
C SER A 18 -8.17 -3.97 -0.28
N LEU A 19 -7.97 -4.57 -1.46
CA LEU A 19 -7.52 -5.97 -1.60
C LEU A 19 -6.16 -6.22 -0.92
N VAL A 20 -5.52 -5.15 -0.43
CA VAL A 20 -4.19 -5.15 0.15
C VAL A 20 -4.22 -4.49 1.52
N SER A 21 -3.80 -5.26 2.52
CA SER A 21 -3.45 -4.77 3.86
C SER A 21 -1.93 -4.56 3.96
N TRP A 22 -1.52 -3.47 4.60
CA TRP A 22 -0.11 -3.14 4.78
C TRP A 22 0.30 -3.21 6.24
N ARG A 23 1.47 -3.79 6.51
CA ARG A 23 2.14 -3.70 7.81
C ARG A 23 3.57 -3.21 7.68
N CYS A 24 4.00 -2.36 8.60
CA CYS A 24 5.42 -2.07 8.79
C CYS A 24 6.05 -3.25 9.54
N ALA A 25 6.89 -4.03 8.88
CA ALA A 25 7.53 -5.20 9.48
C ALA A 25 8.76 -4.82 10.31
N GLN A 26 9.49 -3.80 9.85
CA GLN A 26 10.61 -3.15 10.53
C GLN A 26 10.87 -1.79 9.89
N ALA A 27 11.75 -0.99 10.48
CA ALA A 27 12.17 0.28 9.88
C ALA A 27 12.64 0.09 8.44
N GLY A 28 12.04 0.83 7.50
CA GLY A 28 12.35 0.72 6.08
C GLY A 28 11.81 -0.53 5.37
N LEU A 29 10.91 -1.32 5.98
CA LEU A 29 10.30 -2.47 5.32
C LEU A 29 8.79 -2.58 5.59
N TRP A 30 8.01 -2.59 4.52
CA TRP A 30 6.57 -2.79 4.55
C TRP A 30 6.19 -4.03 3.77
N VAL A 31 5.28 -4.82 4.33
CA VAL A 31 4.78 -6.06 3.72
C VAL A 31 3.32 -5.86 3.38
N ALA A 32 2.97 -6.21 2.15
CA ALA A 32 1.59 -6.27 1.67
C ALA A 32 1.06 -7.70 1.80
N THR A 33 -0.14 -7.83 2.37
CA THR A 33 -0.89 -9.07 2.46
C THR A 33 -2.27 -8.90 1.84
N GLY A 34 -2.74 -9.93 1.14
CA GLY A 34 -4.11 -10.02 0.65
C GLY A 34 -5.10 -10.23 1.79
N ASP A 35 -6.38 -10.16 1.46
CA ASP A 35 -7.50 -10.50 2.34
C ASP A 35 -7.46 -11.97 2.81
N ASP A 36 -6.96 -12.87 1.96
CA ASP A 36 -6.71 -14.28 2.26
C ASP A 36 -5.46 -14.53 3.12
N GLY A 37 -4.79 -13.46 3.56
CA GLY A 37 -3.57 -13.52 4.37
C GLY A 37 -2.30 -13.86 3.59
N ARG A 38 -2.37 -14.04 2.26
CA ARG A 38 -1.18 -14.35 1.46
C ARG A 38 -0.32 -13.11 1.23
N PRO A 39 1.02 -13.26 1.18
CA PRO A 39 1.89 -12.16 0.82
C PRO A 39 1.69 -11.76 -0.65
N LEU A 40 1.63 -10.46 -0.91
CA LEU A 40 1.49 -9.89 -2.26
C LEU A 40 2.76 -9.17 -2.73
N GLY A 41 3.59 -8.74 -1.79
CA GLY A 41 4.87 -8.08 -2.07
C GLY A 41 5.39 -7.30 -0.88
N ILE A 42 6.47 -6.56 -1.12
CA ILE A 42 7.13 -5.71 -0.14
C ILE A 42 7.49 -4.35 -0.74
N VAL A 43 7.58 -3.35 0.13
CA VAL A 43 8.26 -2.09 -0.14
C VAL A 43 9.45 -2.02 0.80
N SER A 44 10.63 -1.73 0.27
CA SER A 44 11.86 -1.55 1.05
C SER A 44 12.44 -0.17 0.81
N GLU A 45 12.79 0.52 1.88
CA GLU A 45 13.55 1.76 1.83
C GLU A 45 15.03 1.45 1.52
N ARG A 46 15.58 2.21 0.59
CA ARG A 46 16.97 2.18 0.16
C ARG A 46 17.46 3.62 0.32
N TRP A 47 18.26 3.86 1.35
CA TRP A 47 18.75 5.18 1.77
C TRP A 47 19.15 6.14 0.65
N ARG A 48 19.75 5.66 -0.44
CA ARG A 48 20.15 6.47 -1.60
C ARG A 48 19.21 6.38 -2.81
N ASP A 49 18.34 5.37 -2.86
CA ASP A 49 17.53 5.03 -4.03
C ASP A 49 16.02 5.23 -3.81
N GLY A 50 15.61 5.74 -2.64
CA GLY A 50 14.21 5.90 -2.26
C GLY A 50 13.56 4.59 -1.84
N PHE A 51 12.35 4.31 -2.31
CA PHE A 51 11.58 3.13 -1.97
C PHE A 51 11.51 2.18 -3.17
N VAL A 52 11.81 0.91 -2.95
CA VAL A 52 11.77 -0.14 -3.97
C VAL A 52 10.61 -1.07 -3.68
N THR A 53 9.76 -1.28 -4.69
CA THR A 53 8.64 -2.20 -4.61
C THR A 53 8.96 -3.51 -5.30
N THR A 54 8.76 -4.62 -4.61
CA THR A 54 8.94 -5.97 -5.16
C THR A 54 7.67 -6.79 -4.96
N SER A 55 7.16 -7.40 -6.01
CA SER A 55 5.98 -8.28 -5.93
C SER A 55 6.31 -9.65 -5.32
N VAL A 56 5.29 -10.42 -4.95
CA VAL A 56 5.44 -11.79 -4.43
C VAL A 56 6.18 -12.73 -5.38
N THR A 57 6.13 -12.47 -6.69
CA THR A 57 6.86 -13.26 -7.70
C THR A 57 8.33 -12.84 -7.83
N GLY A 58 8.78 -11.85 -7.05
CA GLY A 58 10.13 -11.29 -7.13
C GLY A 58 10.30 -10.22 -8.21
N ALA A 59 9.26 -9.87 -8.97
CA ALA A 59 9.35 -8.82 -9.97
C ALA A 59 9.53 -7.44 -9.31
N ASN A 60 10.55 -6.70 -9.72
CA ASN A 60 10.80 -5.32 -9.32
C ASN A 60 9.82 -4.40 -10.06
N LEU A 61 9.00 -3.67 -9.32
CA LEU A 61 7.96 -2.78 -9.85
C LEU A 61 8.42 -1.33 -9.98
N GLY A 62 9.65 -1.02 -9.57
CA GLY A 62 10.27 0.28 -9.73
C GLY A 62 10.85 0.85 -8.44
N ARG A 63 11.36 2.07 -8.59
CA ARG A 63 11.87 2.92 -7.51
C ARG A 63 11.00 4.16 -7.41
N PHE A 64 10.77 4.63 -6.19
CA PHE A 64 9.81 5.69 -5.89
C PHE A 64 10.36 6.62 -4.82
N ASP A 65 10.02 7.90 -4.92
CA ASP A 65 10.48 8.90 -3.94
C ASP A 65 9.69 8.87 -2.63
N SER A 66 8.60 8.11 -2.56
CA SER A 66 7.78 7.96 -1.36
C SER A 66 7.24 6.54 -1.17
N VAL A 67 7.00 6.19 0.09
CA VAL A 67 6.38 4.90 0.45
C VAL A 67 4.97 4.76 -0.15
N ASP A 68 4.20 5.85 -0.24
CA ASP A 68 2.84 5.79 -0.78
C ASP A 68 2.84 5.54 -2.29
N ALA A 69 3.76 6.14 -3.04
CA ALA A 69 3.93 5.85 -4.47
C ALA A 69 4.35 4.39 -4.69
N ALA A 70 5.26 3.89 -3.85
CA ALA A 70 5.72 2.50 -3.88
C ALA A 70 4.59 1.50 -3.58
N ARG A 71 3.73 1.79 -2.59
CA ARG A 71 2.56 0.96 -2.24
C ARG A 71 1.53 0.92 -3.36
N ARG A 72 1.18 2.09 -3.93
CA ARG A 72 0.25 2.20 -5.06
C ARG A 72 0.71 1.39 -6.26
N ALA A 73 2.02 1.36 -6.54
CA ALA A 73 2.56 0.56 -7.64
C ALA A 73 2.32 -0.95 -7.43
N LEU A 74 2.43 -1.44 -6.19
CA LEU A 74 2.12 -2.83 -5.87
C LEU A 74 0.62 -3.10 -6.02
N GLU A 75 -0.22 -2.24 -5.47
CA GLU A 75 -1.69 -2.38 -5.55
C GLU A 75 -2.17 -2.44 -7.00
N GLN A 76 -1.66 -1.56 -7.87
CA GLN A 76 -1.95 -1.60 -9.31
C GLN A 76 -1.46 -2.89 -9.95
N SER A 77 -0.29 -3.40 -9.55
CA SER A 77 0.24 -4.66 -10.08
C SER A 77 -0.64 -5.85 -9.66
N VAL A 78 -1.10 -5.87 -8.41
CA VAL A 78 -2.01 -6.89 -7.88
C VAL A 78 -3.34 -6.83 -8.61
N GLU A 79 -3.92 -5.65 -8.78
CA GLU A 79 -5.18 -5.46 -9.51
C GLU A 79 -5.07 -5.94 -10.96
N ARG A 80 -3.97 -5.59 -11.66
CA ARG A 80 -3.69 -6.08 -13.02
C ARG A 80 -3.55 -7.60 -13.07
N ALA A 81 -2.95 -8.21 -12.06
CA ALA A 81 -2.79 -9.66 -11.97
C ALA A 81 -4.12 -10.37 -11.67
N ALA A 82 -4.97 -9.76 -10.83
CA ALA A 82 -6.29 -10.27 -10.50
C ALA A 82 -7.22 -10.26 -11.73
N ARG A 83 -7.20 -9.20 -12.54
CA ARG A 83 -8.00 -9.09 -13.78
C ARG A 83 -7.61 -10.09 -14.88
N ARG A 84 -6.44 -10.72 -14.80
CA ARG A 84 -5.95 -11.70 -15.78
C ARG A 84 -6.30 -13.14 -15.44
N ARG A 85 -6.85 -13.39 -14.26
CA ARG A 85 -7.33 -14.70 -13.82
C ARG A 85 -8.82 -14.82 -14.09
#